data_AF-A0A1G9MRR2-F1
#
_entry.id   AF-A0A1G9MRR2-F1
#
_cell.length_a   1.000
_cell.length_b   1.000
_cell.length_c   1.000
_cell.angle_alpha   90.00
_cell.angle_beta   90.00
_cell.angle_gamma   90.00
#
_symmetry.space_group_name_H-M   'P 1'
#
loop_
_entity.id
_entity.type
_entity.pdbx_description
1 polymer ?
#
loop_
_entity_poly.entity_id
_entity_poly.type
_entity_poly.pdbx_seq_one_letter_code
_entity_poly.pdbx_strand_id
1 'polypeptide(L)'
;MHQHILGMRRPVRAVLPLRLGIVAVLALAALAVPAPARADSAASTSAAADLCATVASRAGFTGDRLVTAVAVGLGESSCRADAQNANGPTKGCPNGSVDRGLWQINSCWHPSVSKSCAYDAQCNANAAHRISAKGTNFKPWVAYTNGSYRKHLEAARAAVGRLSRT
;
A
#
# COMPACT_ATOMS: atom_id res chain seq x y z
N MET A 1 10.67 -9.82 -50.94
CA MET A 1 10.08 -8.78 -51.82
C MET A 1 9.41 -7.76 -50.91
N HIS A 2 9.84 -6.52 -50.67
CA HIS A 2 10.87 -5.65 -51.21
C HIS A 2 11.45 -4.83 -50.03
N GLN A 3 12.78 -4.75 -49.92
CA GLN A 3 13.48 -3.70 -49.20
C GLN A 3 14.10 -2.77 -50.24
N HIS A 4 13.91 -1.46 -50.11
CA HIS A 4 14.64 -0.43 -50.84
C HIS A 4 14.65 0.85 -49.98
N ILE A 5 15.65 1.73 -49.92
CA ILE A 5 17.11 1.71 -50.10
C ILE A 5 17.59 3.14 -49.69
N LEU A 6 18.78 3.18 -49.08
CA LEU A 6 19.79 4.23 -48.86
C LEU A 6 19.63 5.68 -49.37
N GLY A 7 20.24 6.58 -48.60
CA GLY A 7 21.11 7.69 -49.06
C GLY A 7 21.79 8.38 -47.85
N MET A 8 23.04 8.05 -47.45
CA MET A 8 24.35 8.64 -47.83
C MET A 8 24.40 10.19 -47.85
N ARG A 9 25.41 10.96 -47.39
CA ARG A 9 26.67 10.85 -46.61
C ARG A 9 27.14 12.31 -46.29
N ARG A 10 27.71 12.52 -45.09
CA ARG A 10 28.66 13.56 -44.50
C ARG A 10 29.47 14.51 -45.45
N PRO A 11 30.35 15.44 -44.94
CA PRO A 11 30.24 16.63 -44.05
C PRO A 11 31.04 17.88 -44.61
N VAL A 12 31.24 18.97 -43.83
CA VAL A 12 32.52 19.76 -43.62
C VAL A 12 32.32 21.28 -43.31
N ARG A 13 32.96 21.71 -42.19
CA ARG A 13 33.57 23.00 -41.73
C ARG A 13 32.87 24.35 -42.01
N ALA A 14 32.46 25.13 -40.99
CA ALA A 14 33.21 25.91 -39.97
C ALA A 14 33.63 27.32 -40.42
N VAL A 15 33.08 28.36 -39.77
CA VAL A 15 33.74 29.68 -39.55
C VAL A 15 33.17 30.30 -38.26
N LEU A 16 34.09 30.70 -37.36
CA LEU A 16 33.85 31.47 -36.13
C LEU A 16 33.91 32.99 -36.46
N PRO A 17 33.24 33.87 -35.70
CA PRO A 17 34.07 34.85 -35.00
C PRO A 17 33.65 35.14 -33.55
N LEU A 18 34.72 35.28 -32.77
CA LEU A 18 34.89 35.80 -31.41
C LEU A 18 34.09 37.08 -31.14
N ARG A 19 33.37 37.14 -30.00
CA ARG A 19 33.23 38.37 -29.20
C ARG A 19 33.32 38.08 -27.70
N LEU A 20 34.24 38.84 -27.10
CA LEU A 20 34.58 39.05 -25.71
C LEU A 20 33.35 39.28 -24.82
N GLY A 21 33.28 38.69 -23.63
CA GLY A 21 32.29 39.13 -22.63
C GLY A 21 32.08 38.22 -21.43
N ILE A 22 32.84 38.49 -20.37
CA ILE A 22 32.45 38.39 -18.96
C ILE A 22 32.29 36.96 -18.39
N VAL A 23 33.33 36.56 -17.66
CA VAL A 23 33.27 35.55 -16.60
C VAL A 23 32.33 36.05 -15.51
N ALA A 24 31.11 35.51 -15.45
CA ALA A 24 30.27 35.59 -14.26
C ALA A 24 30.25 34.20 -13.61
N VAL A 25 31.13 34.00 -12.63
CA VAL A 25 31.02 32.87 -11.70
C VAL A 25 29.82 33.15 -10.81
N LEU A 26 28.63 32.72 -11.25
CA LEU A 26 27.47 32.60 -10.40
C LEU A 26 27.68 31.38 -9.51
N ALA A 27 28.16 31.63 -8.29
CA ALA A 27 28.11 30.65 -7.22
C ALA A 27 26.63 30.34 -6.92
N LEU A 28 26.11 29.23 -7.44
CA LEU A 28 24.88 28.64 -6.94
C LEU A 28 25.19 28.08 -5.54
N ALA A 29 24.97 28.90 -4.50
CA ALA A 29 24.70 28.39 -3.18
C ALA A 29 23.30 27.74 -3.22
N ALA A 30 23.25 26.45 -3.54
CA ALA A 30 22.04 25.66 -3.35
C ALA A 30 21.81 25.52 -1.83
N LEU A 31 20.92 26.35 -1.29
CA LEU A 31 20.36 26.16 0.04
C LEU A 31 19.65 24.81 0.05
N ALA A 32 20.30 23.81 0.65
CA ALA A 32 19.67 22.54 0.96
C ALA A 32 18.56 22.80 1.99
N VAL A 33 17.32 22.86 1.53
CA VAL A 33 16.14 22.85 2.41
C VAL A 33 16.07 21.46 3.06
N PRO A 34 16.14 21.32 4.40
CA PRO A 34 16.00 20.02 5.04
C PRO A 34 14.56 19.56 4.87
N ALA A 35 14.35 18.37 4.30
CA ALA A 35 13.02 17.81 4.05
C ALA A 35 12.43 17.17 5.34
N PRO A 36 11.33 17.68 5.93
CA PRO A 36 10.76 17.10 7.15
C PRO A 36 9.68 16.02 6.90
N ALA A 37 9.25 15.78 5.66
CA ALA A 37 8.02 15.02 5.36
C ALA A 37 8.05 13.49 5.62
N ARG A 38 9.22 12.88 5.87
CA ARG A 38 9.33 11.41 6.04
C ARG A 38 8.99 10.91 7.45
N ALA A 39 9.21 11.73 8.49
CA ALA A 39 8.98 11.32 9.87
C ALA A 39 7.47 11.17 10.18
N ASP A 40 6.64 12.13 9.72
CA ASP A 40 5.19 12.11 9.96
C ASP A 40 4.49 10.93 9.27
N SER A 41 4.95 10.57 8.07
CA SER A 41 4.42 9.42 7.32
C SER A 41 4.77 8.08 7.98
N ALA A 42 5.97 7.96 8.55
CA ALA A 42 6.39 6.77 9.27
C ALA A 42 5.65 6.61 10.61
N ALA A 43 5.48 7.72 11.35
CA ALA A 43 4.69 7.73 12.59
C ALA A 43 3.22 7.36 12.33
N SER A 44 2.61 7.90 11.28
CA SER A 44 1.24 7.58 10.87
C SER A 44 1.09 6.11 10.45
N THR A 45 2.06 5.57 9.71
CA THR A 45 2.10 4.15 9.34
C THR A 45 2.23 3.25 10.57
N SER A 46 3.06 3.65 11.54
CA SER A 46 3.20 2.94 12.82
C SER A 46 1.88 2.89 13.58
N ALA A 47 1.20 4.04 13.73
CA ALA A 47 -0.07 4.12 14.43
C ALA A 47 -1.16 3.26 13.76
N ALA A 48 -1.22 3.27 12.42
CA ALA A 48 -2.15 2.42 11.68
C ALA A 48 -1.85 0.92 11.86
N ALA A 49 -0.57 0.52 11.80
CA ALA A 49 -0.16 -0.86 12.06
C ALA A 49 -0.48 -1.29 13.51
N ASP A 50 -0.31 -0.38 14.47
CA ASP A 50 -0.63 -0.61 15.90
C ASP A 50 -2.13 -0.81 16.12
N LEU A 51 -2.97 -0.04 15.42
CA LEU A 51 -4.43 -0.27 15.42
C LEU A 51 -4.76 -1.68 14.94
N CYS A 52 -4.27 -2.07 13.76
CA CYS A 52 -4.47 -3.41 13.20
C CYS A 52 -3.98 -4.51 14.15
N ALA A 53 -2.78 -4.36 14.74
CA ALA A 53 -2.22 -5.32 15.67
C ALA A 53 -3.11 -5.49 16.91
N THR A 54 -3.58 -4.38 17.49
CA THR A 54 -4.44 -4.37 18.66
C THR A 54 -5.76 -5.09 18.39
N VAL A 55 -6.48 -4.71 17.34
CA VAL A 55 -7.81 -5.28 17.08
C VAL A 55 -7.75 -6.70 16.55
N ALA A 56 -6.71 -7.05 15.78
CA ALA A 56 -6.50 -8.43 15.32
C ALA A 56 -6.12 -9.37 16.48
N SER A 57 -5.29 -8.92 17.43
CA SER A 57 -4.99 -9.70 18.63
C SER A 57 -6.24 -9.95 19.46
N ARG A 58 -7.05 -8.91 19.71
CA ARG A 58 -8.35 -9.03 20.39
C ARG A 58 -9.35 -9.92 19.66
N ALA A 59 -9.30 -9.97 18.33
CA ALA A 59 -10.12 -10.86 17.52
C ALA A 59 -9.70 -12.35 17.64
N GLY A 60 -8.49 -12.63 18.14
CA GLY A 60 -8.00 -13.98 18.40
C GLY A 60 -6.81 -14.42 17.52
N PHE A 61 -6.28 -13.53 16.65
CA PHE A 61 -5.05 -13.85 15.94
C PHE A 61 -3.85 -13.86 16.89
N THR A 62 -2.96 -14.83 16.75
CA THR A 62 -1.76 -14.98 17.59
C THR A 62 -0.53 -15.36 16.76
N GLY A 63 0.67 -15.17 17.31
CA GLY A 63 1.94 -15.55 16.70
C GLY A 63 2.13 -15.00 15.27
N ASP A 64 2.66 -15.83 14.37
CA ASP A 64 2.86 -15.44 12.97
C ASP A 64 1.55 -15.17 12.21
N ARG A 65 0.42 -15.72 12.67
CA ARG A 65 -0.90 -15.43 12.08
C ARG A 65 -1.33 -14.00 12.36
N LEU A 66 -1.01 -13.48 13.56
CA LEU A 66 -1.22 -12.08 13.89
C LEU A 66 -0.35 -11.17 13.02
N VAL A 67 0.95 -11.48 12.87
CA VAL A 67 1.83 -10.73 11.97
C VAL A 67 1.30 -10.72 10.54
N THR A 68 0.86 -11.87 10.04
CA THR A 68 0.30 -11.99 8.68
C THR A 68 -0.99 -11.19 8.54
N ALA A 69 -1.89 -11.25 9.53
CA ALA A 69 -3.12 -10.48 9.52
C ALA A 69 -2.86 -8.97 9.48
N VAL A 70 -1.92 -8.46 10.27
CA VAL A 70 -1.54 -7.04 10.25
C VAL A 70 -0.93 -6.65 8.90
N ALA A 71 -0.04 -7.47 8.35
CA ALA A 71 0.57 -7.20 7.04
C ALA A 71 -0.46 -7.21 5.89
N VAL A 72 -1.46 -8.10 5.96
CA VAL A 72 -2.59 -8.10 5.01
C VAL A 72 -3.43 -6.84 5.19
N GLY A 73 -3.80 -6.44 6.40
CA GLY A 73 -4.55 -5.20 6.64
C GLY A 73 -3.83 -3.94 6.13
N LEU A 74 -2.51 -3.89 6.30
CA LEU A 74 -1.67 -2.84 5.72
C LEU A 74 -1.68 -2.86 4.19
N GLY A 75 -1.59 -4.05 3.58
CA GLY A 75 -1.62 -4.21 2.13
C GLY A 75 -2.97 -3.89 1.49
N GLU A 76 -4.06 -4.14 2.20
CA GLU A 76 -5.43 -3.93 1.71
C GLU A 76 -5.90 -2.47 1.84
N SER A 77 -5.63 -1.83 2.99
CA SER A 77 -6.22 -0.52 3.28
C SER A 77 -5.24 0.49 3.89
N SER A 78 -3.98 0.10 4.11
CA SER A 78 -3.07 0.78 5.04
C SER A 78 -3.64 0.84 6.46
N CYS A 79 -4.39 -0.20 6.88
CA CYS A 79 -5.06 -0.26 8.19
C CYS A 79 -5.96 0.95 8.48
N ARG A 80 -6.70 1.41 7.47
CA ARG A 80 -7.69 2.49 7.61
C ARG A 80 -9.10 1.92 7.78
N ALA A 81 -9.74 2.24 8.90
CA ALA A 81 -11.06 1.71 9.23
C ALA A 81 -12.17 2.26 8.31
N ASP A 82 -11.97 3.43 7.72
CA ASP A 82 -12.88 4.11 6.78
C ASP A 82 -12.62 3.77 5.30
N ALA A 83 -11.60 2.95 5.01
CA ALA A 83 -11.25 2.61 3.64
C ALA A 83 -12.38 1.88 2.92
N GLN A 84 -12.60 2.25 1.65
CA GLN A 84 -13.55 1.57 0.80
C GLN A 84 -13.07 1.52 -0.65
N ASN A 85 -13.41 0.43 -1.33
CA ASN A 85 -13.18 0.26 -2.76
C ASN A 85 -14.44 -0.30 -3.41
N ALA A 86 -14.99 0.40 -4.40
CA ALA A 86 -16.17 -0.04 -5.13
C ALA A 86 -15.78 -0.93 -6.31
N ASN A 87 -16.43 -2.08 -6.43
CA ASN A 87 -16.20 -3.05 -7.50
C ASN A 87 -17.44 -3.15 -8.38
N GLY A 88 -17.23 -3.13 -9.69
CA GLY A 88 -18.30 -3.38 -10.66
C GLY A 88 -18.89 -4.79 -10.57
N PRO A 89 -20.00 -5.04 -11.29
CA PRO A 89 -20.60 -6.36 -11.41
C PRO A 89 -19.62 -7.46 -11.82
N THR A 90 -19.74 -8.63 -11.21
CA THR A 90 -19.05 -9.86 -11.63
C THR A 90 -20.04 -11.02 -11.67
N LYS A 91 -19.62 -12.17 -12.20
CA LYS A 91 -20.46 -13.40 -12.18
C LYS A 91 -20.90 -13.79 -10.76
N GLY A 92 -20.03 -13.61 -9.76
CA GLY A 92 -20.35 -13.92 -8.36
C GLY A 92 -21.09 -12.80 -7.62
N CYS A 93 -20.99 -11.57 -8.11
CA CYS A 93 -21.59 -10.37 -7.53
C CYS A 93 -22.24 -9.53 -8.63
N PRO A 94 -23.42 -9.93 -9.14
CA PRO A 94 -24.03 -9.32 -10.33
C PRO A 94 -24.45 -7.85 -10.11
N ASN A 95 -24.59 -7.41 -8.86
CA ASN A 95 -24.92 -6.03 -8.51
C ASN A 95 -23.69 -5.20 -8.12
N GLY A 96 -22.48 -5.72 -8.35
CA GLY A 96 -21.24 -5.14 -7.82
C GLY A 96 -21.06 -5.39 -6.32
N SER A 97 -20.05 -4.76 -5.74
CA SER A 97 -19.74 -4.88 -4.31
C SER A 97 -18.88 -3.73 -3.81
N VAL A 98 -18.71 -3.63 -2.49
CA VAL A 98 -17.77 -2.69 -1.86
C VAL A 98 -16.90 -3.47 -0.88
N ASP A 99 -15.59 -3.32 -0.99
CA ASP A 99 -14.62 -3.76 0.00
C ASP A 99 -14.48 -2.70 1.08
N ARG A 100 -14.52 -3.10 2.36
CA ARG A 100 -14.76 -2.16 3.48
C ARG A 100 -13.80 -2.37 4.65
N GLY A 101 -13.26 -1.27 5.14
CA GLY A 101 -12.45 -1.17 6.35
C GLY A 101 -11.07 -1.82 6.27
N LEU A 102 -10.51 -2.10 7.44
CA LEU A 102 -9.11 -2.51 7.67
C LEU A 102 -8.68 -3.68 6.78
N TRP A 103 -9.48 -4.74 6.72
CA TRP A 103 -9.23 -5.95 5.92
C TRP A 103 -10.09 -6.01 4.66
N GLN A 104 -10.65 -4.89 4.19
CA GLN A 104 -11.36 -4.80 2.92
C GLN A 104 -12.43 -5.91 2.75
N ILE A 105 -13.31 -6.04 3.75
CA ILE A 105 -14.34 -7.10 3.77
C ILE A 105 -15.43 -6.81 2.75
N ASN A 106 -15.46 -7.62 1.68
CA ASN A 106 -16.36 -7.47 0.56
C ASN A 106 -17.85 -7.63 0.95
N SER A 107 -18.69 -6.68 0.56
CA SER A 107 -20.12 -6.65 0.91
C SER A 107 -20.98 -7.72 0.25
N CYS A 108 -20.58 -8.23 -0.92
CA CYS A 108 -21.32 -9.26 -1.64
C CYS A 108 -20.95 -10.67 -1.16
N TRP A 109 -19.65 -10.94 -0.97
CA TRP A 109 -19.18 -12.25 -0.49
C TRP A 109 -19.40 -12.47 1.02
N HIS A 110 -19.51 -11.38 1.79
CA HIS A 110 -19.73 -11.41 3.24
C HIS A 110 -20.92 -10.52 3.67
N PRO A 111 -22.16 -10.82 3.22
CA PRO A 111 -23.32 -9.97 3.48
C PRO A 111 -23.74 -9.94 4.96
N SER A 112 -23.33 -10.95 5.75
CA SER A 112 -23.54 -10.97 7.20
C SER A 112 -22.71 -9.92 7.96
N VAL A 113 -21.71 -9.30 7.30
CA VAL A 113 -20.95 -8.19 7.86
C VAL A 113 -21.63 -6.88 7.47
N SER A 114 -22.42 -6.34 8.41
CA SER A 114 -23.15 -5.08 8.23
C SER A 114 -22.21 -3.93 7.87
N LYS A 115 -22.76 -2.86 7.29
CA LYS A 115 -21.99 -1.65 6.99
C LYS A 115 -21.32 -1.08 8.24
N SER A 116 -22.06 -0.95 9.35
CA SER A 116 -21.51 -0.44 10.62
C SER A 116 -20.37 -1.32 11.13
N CYS A 117 -20.52 -2.65 11.12
CA CYS A 117 -19.47 -3.57 11.52
C CYS A 117 -18.23 -3.49 10.62
N ALA A 118 -18.44 -3.33 9.31
CA ALA A 118 -17.33 -3.29 8.38
C ALA A 118 -16.42 -2.06 8.55
N TYR A 119 -16.96 -0.94 9.05
CA TYR A 119 -16.18 0.28 9.32
C TYR A 119 -15.81 0.47 10.80
N ASP A 120 -16.32 -0.37 11.70
CA ASP A 120 -15.81 -0.49 13.07
C ASP A 120 -14.54 -1.36 13.08
N ALA A 121 -13.45 -0.83 13.65
CA ALA A 121 -12.14 -1.48 13.61
C ALA A 121 -12.16 -2.89 14.23
N GLN A 122 -12.79 -3.04 15.40
CA GLN A 122 -12.81 -4.33 16.10
C GLN A 122 -13.75 -5.33 15.41
N CYS A 123 -14.91 -4.89 14.94
CA CYS A 123 -15.86 -5.75 14.26
C CYS A 123 -15.32 -6.22 12.90
N ASN A 124 -14.64 -5.34 12.15
CA ASN A 124 -13.92 -5.71 10.92
C ASN A 124 -12.84 -6.77 11.20
N ALA A 125 -12.06 -6.63 12.29
CA ALA A 125 -11.07 -7.61 12.71
C ALA A 125 -11.68 -8.97 13.06
N ASN A 126 -12.79 -8.97 13.79
CA ASN A 126 -13.53 -10.20 14.15
C ASN A 126 -14.04 -10.92 12.89
N ALA A 127 -14.50 -10.18 11.90
CA ALA A 127 -14.88 -10.74 10.60
C ALA A 127 -13.67 -11.33 9.87
N ALA A 128 -12.55 -10.60 9.80
CA ALA A 128 -11.32 -11.09 9.18
C ALA A 128 -10.80 -12.38 9.86
N HIS A 129 -10.85 -12.46 11.18
CA HIS A 129 -10.47 -13.66 11.93
C HIS A 129 -11.35 -14.87 11.56
N ARG A 130 -12.67 -14.68 11.48
CA ARG A 130 -13.59 -15.75 11.05
C ARG A 130 -13.36 -16.17 9.61
N ILE A 131 -13.28 -15.21 8.68
CA ILE A 131 -13.15 -15.45 7.23
C ILE A 131 -11.82 -16.15 6.91
N SER A 132 -10.76 -15.81 7.65
CA SER A 132 -9.44 -16.43 7.48
C SER A 132 -9.29 -17.82 8.10
N ALA A 133 -10.39 -18.46 8.50
CA ALA A 133 -10.38 -19.70 9.28
C ALA A 133 -9.46 -19.59 10.51
N LYS A 134 -9.65 -18.54 11.31
CA LYS A 134 -8.83 -18.21 12.50
C LYS A 134 -7.35 -17.99 12.17
N GLY A 135 -7.08 -17.33 11.04
CA GLY A 135 -5.74 -17.03 10.53
C GLY A 135 -4.99 -18.20 9.91
N THR A 136 -5.66 -19.30 9.58
CA THR A 136 -5.02 -20.44 8.87
C THR A 136 -5.12 -20.30 7.35
N ASN A 137 -5.98 -19.41 6.83
CA ASN A 137 -6.20 -19.23 5.41
C ASN A 137 -6.38 -17.75 5.04
N PHE A 138 -5.38 -17.14 4.42
CA PHE A 138 -5.45 -15.77 3.91
C PHE A 138 -5.71 -15.68 2.39
N LYS A 139 -6.01 -16.80 1.71
CA LYS A 139 -6.32 -16.82 0.26
C LYS A 139 -7.49 -15.91 -0.16
N PRO A 140 -8.49 -15.57 0.69
CA PRO A 140 -9.53 -14.62 0.30
C PRO A 140 -9.02 -13.19 0.01
N TRP A 141 -7.82 -12.82 0.48
CA TRP A 141 -7.29 -11.46 0.34
C TRP A 141 -6.33 -11.34 -0.85
N VAL A 142 -6.52 -10.29 -1.65
CA VAL A 142 -5.69 -10.03 -2.83
C VAL A 142 -4.27 -9.66 -2.39
N ALA A 143 -4.12 -8.87 -1.33
CA ALA A 143 -2.80 -8.51 -0.80
C ALA A 143 -1.97 -9.74 -0.40
N TYR A 144 -2.62 -10.82 0.04
CA TYR A 144 -1.95 -12.07 0.34
C TYR A 144 -1.57 -12.84 -0.94
N THR A 145 -2.53 -13.02 -1.85
CA THR A 145 -2.36 -13.86 -3.05
C THR A 145 -1.42 -13.26 -4.09
N ASN A 146 -1.40 -11.93 -4.24
CA ASN A 146 -0.44 -11.25 -5.12
C ASN A 146 0.91 -10.96 -4.43
N GLY A 147 1.05 -11.32 -3.15
CA GLY A 147 2.28 -11.16 -2.38
C GLY A 147 2.58 -9.73 -1.89
N SER A 148 1.72 -8.75 -2.16
CA SER A 148 1.96 -7.36 -1.76
C SER A 148 2.06 -7.16 -0.25
N TYR A 149 1.42 -8.02 0.56
CA TYR A 149 1.53 -8.00 2.02
C TYR A 149 2.98 -8.15 2.52
N ARG A 150 3.86 -8.81 1.75
CA ARG A 150 5.24 -9.10 2.16
C ARG A 150 6.03 -7.83 2.44
N LYS A 151 5.77 -6.75 1.71
CA LYS A 151 6.42 -5.43 1.93
C LYS A 151 6.05 -4.79 3.27
N HIS A 152 4.99 -5.29 3.91
CA HIS A 152 4.49 -4.80 5.20
C HIS A 152 4.89 -5.68 6.39
N LEU A 153 5.58 -6.80 6.17
CA LEU A 153 5.93 -7.74 7.23
C LEU A 153 6.81 -7.10 8.31
N GLU A 154 7.75 -6.24 7.95
CA GLU A 154 8.59 -5.54 8.91
C GLU A 154 7.76 -4.64 9.84
N ALA A 155 6.93 -3.77 9.26
CA ALA A 155 6.02 -2.89 10.01
C ALA A 155 5.04 -3.69 10.88
N ALA A 156 4.50 -4.80 10.36
CA ALA A 156 3.61 -5.69 11.09
C ALA A 156 4.32 -6.33 12.30
N ARG A 157 5.54 -6.84 12.14
CA ARG A 157 6.34 -7.40 13.24
C ARG A 157 6.66 -6.34 14.29
N ALA A 158 7.00 -5.13 13.87
CA ALA A 158 7.25 -4.02 14.78
C ALA A 158 6.00 -3.67 15.62
N ALA A 159 4.82 -3.60 14.99
CA ALA A 159 3.55 -3.33 15.68
C ALA A 159 3.18 -4.43 16.68
N VAL A 160 3.26 -5.70 16.26
CA VAL A 160 3.01 -6.84 17.15
C VAL A 160 4.03 -6.87 18.31
N GLY A 161 5.29 -6.54 18.05
CA GLY A 161 6.32 -6.46 19.08
C GLY A 161 6.08 -5.34 20.11
N ARG A 162 5.42 -4.24 19.72
CA ARG A 162 4.99 -3.19 20.66
C ARG A 162 3.81 -3.64 21.51
N LEU A 163 2.84 -4.34 20.92
CA LEU A 163 1.68 -4.89 21.64
C LEU A 163 2.08 -5.85 22.77
N SER A 164 3.12 -6.65 22.58
CA SER A 164 3.59 -7.59 23.62
C SER A 164 4.31 -6.93 24.80
N ARG A 165 4.57 -5.62 24.75
CA ARG A 165 5.26 -4.86 25.82
C ARG A 165 4.31 -4.05 26.70
N THR A 166 3.03 -4.01 26.35
CA THR A 166 1.95 -3.36 27.11
C THR A 166 1.21 -4.38 27.94
#